data_AF-A0A520C6M8-F1
#
_entry.id   AF-A0A520C6M8-F1
#
_cell.length_a   1.000
_cell.length_b   1.000
_cell.length_c   1.000
_cell.angle_alpha   90.00
_cell.angle_beta   90.00
_cell.angle_gamma   90.00
#
_symmetry.space_group_name_H-M   'P 1'
#
loop_
_entity.id
_entity.type
_entity.pdbx_description
1 polymer ?
#
loop_
_entity_poly.entity_id
_entity_poly.type
_entity_poly.pdbx_seq_one_letter_code
_entity_poly.pdbx_strand_id
1 'polypeptide(L)'
;MENSRPLTDAASEVHELAAEDFRAAIPFSALSASLRKKLGVRGPQKAPTKVATTIRFDPGVLKALKATGRGWQTRADDLLRADIEAGRL
;
A
#
# COMPACT_ATOMS: atom_id res chain seq x y z
N MET A 1 -2.13 -8.84 -39.88
CA MET A 1 -2.09 -8.82 -38.41
C MET A 1 -1.43 -10.12 -38.01
N GLU A 2 -0.14 -10.04 -37.72
CA GLU A 2 0.71 -11.22 -37.56
C GLU A 2 0.43 -11.82 -36.18
N ASN A 3 0.02 -13.09 -36.16
CA ASN A 3 -0.46 -13.78 -34.98
C ASN A 3 0.69 -13.97 -33.98
N SER A 4 0.79 -13.08 -32.99
CA SER A 4 1.60 -13.33 -31.80
C SER A 4 1.09 -14.60 -31.12
N ARG A 5 2.02 -15.49 -30.73
CA ARG A 5 1.71 -16.70 -29.95
C ARG A 5 0.83 -16.30 -28.75
N PRO A 6 -0.28 -17.02 -28.48
CA PRO A 6 -1.12 -16.70 -27.35
C PRO A 6 -0.32 -16.79 -26.04
N LEU A 7 -0.57 -15.84 -25.13
CA LEU A 7 0.13 -15.75 -23.85
C LEU A 7 -0.10 -16.99 -22.97
N THR A 8 -1.25 -17.63 -23.16
CA THR A 8 -1.73 -18.74 -22.35
C THR A 8 -2.02 -19.95 -23.22
N ASP A 9 -1.77 -21.15 -22.71
CA ASP A 9 -2.12 -22.40 -23.38
C ASP A 9 -3.57 -22.85 -23.08
N ALA A 10 -3.95 -24.02 -23.61
CA ALA A 10 -5.28 -24.59 -23.40
C ALA A 10 -5.59 -24.98 -21.94
N ALA A 11 -4.55 -25.12 -21.09
CA ALA A 11 -4.67 -25.38 -19.67
C ALA A 11 -4.71 -24.09 -18.83
N SER A 12 -4.70 -22.91 -19.47
CA SER A 12 -4.59 -21.60 -18.84
C SER A 12 -3.24 -21.35 -18.16
N GLU A 13 -2.20 -22.09 -18.52
CA GLU A 13 -0.83 -21.83 -18.07
C GLU A 13 -0.17 -20.75 -18.93
N VAL A 14 0.48 -19.80 -18.26
CA VAL A 14 1.21 -18.72 -18.93
C VAL A 14 2.59 -19.23 -19.32
N HIS A 15 2.97 -19.05 -20.57
CA HIS A 15 4.30 -19.45 -21.02
C HIS A 15 5.39 -18.50 -20.51
N GLU A 16 6.63 -18.99 -20.45
CA GLU A 16 7.80 -18.19 -20.10
C GLU A 16 7.99 -17.02 -21.06
N LEU A 17 8.07 -15.80 -20.52
CA LEU A 17 8.23 -14.58 -21.31
C LEU A 17 9.65 -14.48 -21.87
N ALA A 18 9.76 -14.31 -23.18
CA ALA A 18 11.00 -14.07 -23.89
C ALA A 18 11.15 -12.59 -24.28
N ALA A 19 12.36 -12.21 -24.71
CA ALA A 19 12.65 -10.84 -25.16
C ALA A 19 11.73 -10.38 -26.32
N GLU A 20 11.26 -11.32 -27.13
CA GLU A 20 10.34 -11.09 -28.25
C GLU A 20 8.98 -10.53 -27.78
N ASP A 21 8.48 -11.00 -26.63
CA ASP A 21 7.19 -10.58 -26.08
C ASP A 21 7.19 -9.11 -25.65
N PHE A 22 8.37 -8.55 -25.36
CA PHE A 22 8.55 -7.16 -24.99
C PHE A 22 8.80 -6.23 -26.18
N ARG A 23 8.86 -6.74 -27.42
CA ARG A 23 9.15 -5.93 -28.61
C ARG A 23 8.13 -4.79 -28.82
N ALA A 24 6.88 -5.01 -28.42
CA ALA A 24 5.81 -4.03 -28.49
C ALA A 24 5.58 -3.26 -27.17
N ALA A 25 6.43 -3.45 -26.15
CA ALA A 25 6.29 -2.77 -24.87
C ALA A 25 6.52 -1.26 -25.04
N ILE A 26 5.64 -0.46 -24.43
CA ILE A 26 5.74 1.00 -24.44
C ILE A 26 6.04 1.54 -23.04
N PRO A 27 6.78 2.65 -22.92
CA PRO A 27 7.05 3.26 -21.63
C PRO A 27 5.75 3.77 -20.99
N PHE A 28 5.71 3.84 -19.66
CA PHE A 28 4.54 4.33 -18.91
C PHE A 28 4.07 5.73 -19.37
N SER A 29 5.01 6.59 -19.80
CA SER A 29 4.73 7.93 -20.32
C SER A 29 3.91 7.91 -21.62
N ALA A 30 4.03 6.85 -22.42
CA ALA A 30 3.32 6.68 -23.69
C ALA A 30 1.89 6.12 -23.52
N LEU A 31 1.49 5.75 -22.29
CA LEU A 31 0.13 5.31 -22.02
C LEU A 31 -0.88 6.47 -22.12
N SER A 32 -2.15 6.16 -22.41
CA SER A 32 -3.21 7.17 -22.39
C SER A 32 -3.40 7.77 -20.98
N ALA A 33 -3.91 8.99 -20.89
CA ALA A 33 -4.10 9.67 -19.60
C ALA A 33 -5.07 8.91 -18.68
N SER A 34 -6.10 8.28 -19.24
CA SER A 34 -7.07 7.46 -18.50
C SER A 34 -6.43 6.20 -17.91
N LEU A 35 -5.52 5.54 -18.64
CA LEU A 35 -4.79 4.38 -18.14
C LEU A 35 -3.80 4.76 -17.04
N ARG A 36 -3.03 5.84 -17.25
CA ARG A 36 -2.06 6.35 -16.26
C ARG A 36 -2.73 6.67 -14.92
N LYS A 37 -3.94 7.23 -14.94
CA LYS A 37 -4.72 7.53 -13.73
C LYS A 37 -5.17 6.27 -12.99
N LYS A 38 -5.54 5.21 -13.71
CA LYS A 38 -5.97 3.93 -13.13
C LYS A 38 -4.80 3.15 -12.53
N LEU A 39 -3.64 3.19 -13.17
CA LEU A 39 -2.41 2.52 -12.73
C LEU A 39 -1.69 3.27 -11.60
N GLY A 40 -2.45 3.98 -10.74
CA GLY A 40 -1.95 4.91 -9.73
C GLY A 40 -0.63 4.46 -9.09
N VAL A 41 0.41 5.26 -9.30
CA VAL A 41 1.74 4.94 -8.77
C VAL A 41 1.66 5.02 -7.25
N ARG A 42 1.79 3.88 -6.57
CA ARG A 42 2.01 3.88 -5.13
C ARG A 42 3.26 4.73 -4.89
N GLY A 43 3.11 5.83 -4.16
CA GLY A 43 4.24 6.70 -3.82
C GLY A 43 5.37 5.89 -3.20
N PRO A 44 6.64 6.35 -3.31
CA PRO A 44 7.76 5.64 -2.72
C PRO A 44 7.41 5.31 -1.28
N GLN A 45 7.44 4.01 -0.96
CA GLN A 45 7.27 3.53 0.40
C GLN A 45 8.53 3.93 1.17
N LYS A 46 8.62 5.23 1.51
CA LYS A 46 9.54 5.75 2.51
C LYS A 46 9.31 4.90 3.76
N ALA A 47 10.41 4.51 4.41
CA ALA A 47 10.46 3.60 5.55
C ALA A 47 9.23 3.70 6.48
N PRO A 48 8.79 2.60 7.11
CA PRO A 48 7.60 2.61 7.96
C PRO A 48 7.64 3.82 8.91
N THR A 49 6.72 4.76 8.73
CA THR A 49 6.72 6.00 9.53
C THR A 49 6.40 5.72 11.00
N LYS A 50 5.97 4.50 11.32
CA LYS A 50 5.63 4.03 12.66
C LYS A 50 6.46 2.79 13.00
N VAL A 51 7.08 2.81 14.18
CA VAL A 51 7.75 1.64 14.77
C VAL A 51 6.71 0.86 15.57
N ALA A 52 6.52 -0.42 15.23
CA ALA A 52 5.65 -1.29 16.01
C ALA A 52 6.36 -1.70 17.30
N THR A 53 5.76 -1.37 18.45
CA THR A 53 6.24 -1.78 19.77
C THR A 53 5.08 -2.22 20.65
N THR A 54 5.36 -3.08 21.63
CA THR A 54 4.36 -3.60 22.56
C THR A 54 4.34 -2.75 23.83
N ILE A 55 3.20 -2.09 24.09
CA ILE A 55 2.96 -1.32 25.31
C ILE A 55 1.78 -1.95 26.07
N ARG A 56 1.92 -2.07 27.39
CA ARG A 56 0.82 -2.52 28.26
C ARG A 56 0.05 -1.31 28.77
N PHE A 57 -1.27 -1.38 28.69
CA PHE A 57 -2.18 -0.37 29.22
C PHE A 57 -2.90 -0.92 30.45
N ASP A 58 -3.28 -0.02 31.35
CA ASP A 58 -4.29 -0.31 32.35
C ASP A 58 -5.58 -0.82 31.67
N PRO A 59 -6.27 -1.85 32.22
CA PRO A 59 -7.47 -2.41 31.59
C PRO A 59 -8.60 -1.40 31.39
N GLY A 60 -8.80 -0.46 32.32
CA GLY A 60 -9.82 0.58 32.25
C GLY A 60 -9.52 1.57 31.12
N VAL A 61 -8.27 1.99 31.01
CA VAL A 61 -7.80 2.88 29.94
C VAL A 61 -7.97 2.21 28.57
N LEU A 62 -7.54 0.95 28.42
CA LEU A 62 -7.68 0.23 27.16
C LEU A 62 -9.15 0.04 26.76
N LYS A 63 -10.02 -0.24 27.73
CA LYS A 63 -11.47 -0.36 27.49
C LYS A 63 -12.06 0.96 27.00
N ALA A 64 -11.73 2.07 27.63
CA ALA A 64 -12.19 3.40 27.24
C ALA A 64 -11.70 3.77 25.82
N LEU A 65 -10.43 3.52 25.50
CA LEU A 65 -9.90 3.75 24.17
C LEU A 65 -10.62 2.92 23.11
N LYS A 66 -10.76 1.60 23.33
CA LYS A 66 -11.47 0.71 22.38
C LYS A 66 -12.93 1.09 22.19
N ALA A 67 -13.59 1.62 23.22
CA ALA A 67 -14.97 2.09 23.13
C ALA A 67 -15.14 3.26 22.14
N THR A 68 -14.08 3.99 21.81
CA THR A 68 -14.12 5.03 20.76
C THR A 68 -14.29 4.45 19.35
N GLY A 69 -14.19 3.13 19.18
CA GLY A 69 -14.42 2.43 17.92
C GLY A 69 -13.18 2.33 17.02
N ARG A 70 -13.40 2.14 15.72
CA ARG A 70 -12.32 1.99 14.73
C ARG A 70 -11.40 3.22 14.78
N GLY A 71 -10.09 2.98 14.70
CA GLY A 71 -9.08 4.05 14.76
C GLY A 71 -8.69 4.50 16.17
N TRP A 72 -9.10 3.77 17.22
CA TRP A 72 -8.72 4.10 18.60
C TRP A 72 -7.19 4.16 18.81
N GLN A 73 -6.42 3.33 18.11
CA GLN A 73 -4.95 3.38 18.15
C GLN A 73 -4.39 4.67 17.57
N THR A 74 -4.96 5.16 16.47
CA THR A 74 -4.58 6.46 15.89
C THR A 74 -4.90 7.60 16.84
N ARG A 75 -6.10 7.58 17.46
CA ARG A 75 -6.45 8.58 18.48
C ARG A 75 -5.51 8.55 19.69
N ALA A 76 -5.07 7.37 20.11
CA ALA A 76 -4.09 7.25 21.19
C ALA A 76 -2.71 7.82 20.79
N ASP A 77 -2.24 7.52 19.57
CA ASP A 77 -1.00 8.07 19.00
C ASP A 77 -1.05 9.61 18.92
N ASP A 78 -2.17 10.18 18.45
CA ASP A 78 -2.35 11.62 18.34
C ASP A 78 -2.40 12.32 19.70
N LEU A 79 -3.03 11.70 20.72
CA LEU A 79 -3.04 12.21 22.10
C LEU A 79 -1.61 12.27 22.68
N LEU A 80 -0.86 11.17 22.55
CA LEU A 80 0.52 11.10 23.02
C LEU A 80 1.41 12.12 22.31
N ARG A 81 1.26 12.28 20.98
CA ARG A 81 1.99 13.30 20.22
C ARG A 81 1.69 14.71 20.72
N ALA A 82 0.41 15.04 20.92
CA ALA A 82 -0.01 16.37 21.36
C ALA A 82 0.51 16.70 22.77
N ASP A 83 0.59 15.73 23.67
CA ASP A 83 1.16 15.92 25.01
C ASP A 83 2.69 16.09 24.97
N ILE A 84 3.40 15.34 24.11
CA ILE A 84 4.85 15.49 23.89
C ILE A 84 5.17 16.86 23.30
N GLU A 85 4.46 17.28 22.24
CA GLU A 85 4.67 18.58 21.59
C GLU A 85 4.40 19.75 22.53
N ALA A 86 3.46 19.58 23.46
CA ALA A 86 3.16 20.58 24.46
C ALA A 86 4.03 20.50 25.73
N GLY A 87 4.96 19.54 25.82
CA GLY A 87 5.84 19.36 26.98
C GLY A 87 5.14 18.93 28.26
N ARG A 88 4.02 18.21 28.15
CA ARG A 88 3.27 17.64 29.31
C ARG A 88 3.68 16.21 29.66
N LEU A 89 4.58 15.63 28.87
CA LEU A 89 5.15 14.29 29.01
C LEU A 89 6.67 14.37 29.17
#